data_AF-A0A532CWL9-F1
#
_entry.id   AF-A0A532CWL9-F1
#
_cell.length_a   1.000
_cell.length_b   1.000
_cell.length_c   1.000
_cell.angle_alpha   90.00
_cell.angle_beta   90.00
_cell.angle_gamma   90.00
#
_symmetry.space_group_name_H-M   'P 1'
#
loop_
_entity.id
_entity.type
_entity.pdbx_description
1 polymer ?
#
loop_
_entity_poly.entity_id
_entity_poly.type
_entity_poly.pdbx_seq_one_letter_code
_entity_poly.pdbx_strand_id
1 'polypeptide(L)'
;DESGKDPLADCARVSALHSAVGISHRNVAISVTGPAAAATINAGCPQDLSLDAFPVGAASRTILGKVEIVLLRTAADAFRVECWRSFSDYVFTFLSEAARDAAA
;
A
#
# COMPACT_ATOMS: atom_id res chain seq x y z
N ASP A 1 12.39 -0.15 -0.23
CA ASP A 1 12.66 -0.46 1.20
C ASP A 1 12.75 0.86 1.96
N GLU A 2 12.70 0.84 3.29
CA GLU A 2 12.91 2.05 4.10
C GLU A 2 14.39 2.30 4.40
N SER A 3 15.29 1.58 3.72
CA SER A 3 16.73 1.61 4.01
C SER A 3 17.45 2.82 3.42
N GLY A 4 16.72 3.73 2.75
CA GLY A 4 17.25 5.00 2.25
C GLY A 4 18.29 4.83 1.12
N LYS A 5 18.28 3.70 0.42
CA LYS A 5 19.14 3.46 -0.75
C LYS A 5 18.74 4.39 -1.91
N ASP A 6 19.63 4.50 -2.89
CA ASP A 6 19.37 5.17 -4.17
C ASP A 6 19.27 4.14 -5.31
N PRO A 7 18.06 3.64 -5.61
CA PRO A 7 17.86 2.68 -6.70
C PRO A 7 18.27 3.22 -8.06
N LEU A 8 18.24 4.55 -8.28
CA LEU A 8 18.65 5.13 -9.56
C LEU A 8 20.17 5.08 -9.71
N ALA A 9 20.93 5.39 -8.66
CA ALA A 9 22.37 5.21 -8.64
C ALA A 9 22.78 3.73 -8.79
N ASP A 10 21.97 2.81 -8.25
CA ASP A 10 22.16 1.38 -8.43
C ASP A 10 21.96 0.93 -9.89
N CYS A 11 20.88 1.41 -10.53
CA CYS A 11 20.59 1.12 -11.94
C CYS A 11 21.66 1.71 -12.89
N ALA A 12 22.28 2.85 -12.54
CA ALA A 12 23.31 3.48 -13.38
C ALA A 12 24.54 2.58 -13.65
N ARG A 13 24.76 1.54 -12.83
CA ARG A 13 25.85 0.56 -13.00
C ARG A 13 25.50 -0.61 -13.93
N VAL A 14 24.25 -0.70 -14.39
CA VAL A 14 23.74 -1.82 -15.21
C VAL A 14 24.04 -1.56 -16.69
N SER A 15 24.74 -2.50 -17.34
CA SER A 15 25.11 -2.39 -18.76
C SER A 15 24.03 -2.84 -19.74
N ALA A 16 23.04 -3.60 -19.27
CA ALA A 16 21.89 -4.00 -20.08
C ALA A 16 20.98 -2.78 -20.36
N LEU A 17 20.32 -2.74 -21.52
CA LEU A 17 19.33 -1.70 -21.84
C LEU A 17 18.19 -1.71 -20.83
N HIS A 18 17.89 -0.56 -20.22
CA HIS A 18 16.86 -0.44 -19.19
C HIS A 18 16.27 0.98 -19.15
N SER A 19 15.15 1.12 -18.44
CA SER A 19 14.53 2.41 -18.09
C SER A 19 14.39 2.47 -16.57
N ALA A 20 14.91 3.53 -15.96
CA ALA A 20 14.83 3.78 -14.53
C ALA A 20 14.32 5.20 -14.30
N VAL A 21 13.21 5.34 -13.57
CA VAL A 21 12.55 6.63 -13.32
C VAL A 21 12.27 6.75 -11.83
N GLY A 22 12.72 7.86 -11.24
CA GLY A 22 12.41 8.19 -9.86
C GLY A 22 10.96 8.62 -9.72
N ILE A 23 10.16 7.83 -9.02
CA ILE A 23 8.73 8.11 -8.77
C ILE A 23 8.41 8.31 -7.28
N SER A 24 9.42 8.56 -6.44
CA SER A 24 9.26 8.63 -4.98
C SER A 24 8.25 9.70 -4.53
N HIS A 25 8.06 10.78 -5.31
CA HIS A 25 7.06 11.82 -5.03
C HIS A 25 5.67 11.56 -5.63
N ARG A 26 5.52 10.53 -6.46
CA ARG A 26 4.28 10.20 -7.18
C ARG A 26 3.23 9.59 -6.27
N ASN A 27 3.66 8.74 -5.34
CA ASN A 27 2.77 8.01 -4.45
C ASN A 27 2.88 8.51 -3.01
N VAL A 28 1.81 8.30 -2.24
CA VAL A 28 1.77 8.43 -0.79
C VAL A 28 1.48 7.05 -0.21
N ALA A 29 2.19 6.70 0.85
CA ALA A 29 2.00 5.46 1.60
C ALA A 29 1.33 5.76 2.94
N ILE A 30 0.26 5.04 3.25
CA ILE A 30 -0.47 5.11 4.52
C ILE A 30 -0.31 3.77 5.24
N SER A 31 0.11 3.83 6.49
CA SER A 31 0.18 2.64 7.36
C SER A 31 -1.18 2.37 7.98
N VAL A 32 -1.69 1.15 7.85
CA VAL A 32 -2.93 0.69 8.49
C VAL A 32 -2.58 -0.49 9.37
N THR A 33 -2.64 -0.29 10.69
CA THR A 33 -2.11 -1.24 11.67
C THR A 33 -3.07 -1.49 12.83
N GLY A 34 -3.12 -2.73 13.29
CA GLY A 34 -3.88 -3.19 14.44
C GLY A 34 -4.88 -4.29 14.08
N PRO A 35 -5.54 -4.90 15.07
CA PRO A 35 -6.37 -6.10 14.87
C PRO A 35 -7.47 -5.96 13.82
N ALA A 36 -8.00 -4.74 13.63
CA ALA A 36 -9.04 -4.43 12.67
C ALA A 36 -8.53 -4.03 11.27
N ALA A 37 -7.20 -3.99 11.03
CA ALA A 37 -6.62 -3.42 9.81
C ALA A 37 -7.15 -4.07 8.51
N ALA A 38 -7.30 -5.40 8.51
CA ALA A 38 -7.87 -6.11 7.36
C ALA A 38 -9.35 -5.72 7.12
N ALA A 39 -10.14 -5.58 8.18
CA ALA A 39 -11.54 -5.16 8.07
C ALA A 39 -11.65 -3.70 7.59
N THR A 40 -10.81 -2.80 8.10
CA THR A 40 -10.70 -1.40 7.63
C THR A 40 -10.45 -1.31 6.14
N ILE A 41 -9.51 -2.11 5.61
CA ILE A 41 -9.19 -2.10 4.17
C ILE A 41 -10.33 -2.76 3.36
N ASN A 42 -10.88 -3.87 3.83
CA ASN A 42 -11.96 -4.59 3.15
C ASN A 42 -13.29 -3.82 3.07
N ALA A 43 -13.47 -2.76 3.87
CA ALA A 43 -14.60 -1.84 3.71
C ALA A 43 -14.67 -1.21 2.31
N GLY A 44 -13.52 -1.09 1.61
CA GLY A 44 -13.44 -0.57 0.24
C GLY A 44 -12.68 -1.44 -0.74
N CYS A 45 -12.03 -2.52 -0.28
CA CYS A 45 -11.20 -3.41 -1.10
C CYS A 45 -11.88 -4.78 -1.23
N PRO A 46 -12.13 -5.28 -2.46
CA PRO A 46 -12.78 -6.58 -2.67
C PRO A 46 -11.84 -7.77 -2.49
N GLN A 47 -10.54 -7.54 -2.26
CA GLN A 47 -9.55 -8.61 -2.17
C GLN A 47 -9.67 -9.35 -0.84
N ASP A 48 -9.55 -10.68 -0.84
CA ASP A 48 -9.44 -11.45 0.40
C ASP A 48 -8.11 -11.15 1.09
N LEU A 49 -8.18 -10.64 2.33
CA LEU A 49 -7.02 -10.30 3.16
C LEU A 49 -6.81 -11.29 4.32
N SER A 50 -7.48 -12.45 4.28
CA SER A 50 -7.17 -13.58 5.14
C SER A 50 -5.67 -13.92 5.05
N LEU A 51 -5.09 -14.46 6.12
CA LEU A 51 -3.67 -14.83 6.13
C LEU A 51 -3.34 -15.90 5.08
N ASP A 52 -4.31 -16.75 4.76
CA ASP A 52 -4.15 -17.81 3.78
C ASP A 52 -4.11 -17.27 2.34
N ALA A 53 -4.95 -16.28 2.02
CA ALA A 53 -5.01 -15.69 0.67
C ALA A 53 -3.99 -14.56 0.45
N PHE A 54 -3.70 -13.77 1.48
CA PHE A 54 -2.79 -12.62 1.40
C PHE A 54 -1.79 -12.62 2.57
N PRO A 55 -0.81 -13.55 2.58
CA PRO A 55 0.12 -13.72 3.69
C PRO A 55 1.05 -12.52 3.90
N VAL A 56 1.77 -12.50 5.02
CA VAL A 56 2.78 -11.46 5.29
C VAL A 56 3.83 -11.45 4.18
N GLY A 57 4.16 -10.27 3.67
CA GLY A 57 5.04 -10.08 2.51
C GLY A 57 4.30 -10.08 1.15
N ALA A 58 3.03 -10.47 1.11
CA ALA A 58 2.23 -10.36 -0.10
C ALA A 58 2.00 -8.90 -0.49
N ALA A 59 2.03 -8.64 -1.80
CA ALA A 59 1.74 -7.35 -2.38
C ALA A 59 0.91 -7.51 -3.65
N SER A 60 -0.06 -6.61 -3.86
CA SER A 60 -0.91 -6.60 -5.06
C SER A 60 -1.30 -5.18 -5.45
N ARG A 61 -1.71 -5.02 -6.71
CA ARG A 61 -2.52 -3.87 -7.13
C ARG A 61 -3.99 -4.26 -7.01
N THR A 62 -4.77 -3.38 -6.43
CA THR A 62 -6.22 -3.57 -6.23
C THR A 62 -6.91 -2.21 -6.23
N ILE A 63 -8.21 -2.19 -5.93
CA ILE A 63 -8.99 -0.96 -5.78
C ILE A 63 -9.39 -0.77 -4.32
N LEU A 64 -9.41 0.48 -3.87
CA LEU A 64 -10.03 0.92 -2.62
C LEU A 64 -11.11 1.95 -2.96
N GLY A 65 -12.37 1.58 -2.82
CA GLY A 65 -13.50 2.40 -3.25
C GLY A 65 -13.42 2.67 -4.75
N LYS A 66 -13.03 3.88 -5.14
CA LYS A 66 -12.93 4.33 -6.54
C LYS A 66 -11.48 4.53 -7.03
N VAL A 67 -10.48 4.17 -6.23
CA VAL A 67 -9.07 4.50 -6.48
C VAL A 67 -8.23 3.24 -6.56
N GLU A 68 -7.35 3.15 -7.56
CA GLU A 68 -6.34 2.09 -7.61
C GLU A 68 -5.28 2.31 -6.51
N ILE A 69 -4.98 1.24 -5.77
CA ILE A 69 -3.94 1.22 -4.75
C ILE A 69 -2.93 0.09 -5.01
N VAL A 70 -1.73 0.24 -4.47
CA VAL A 70 -0.84 -0.89 -4.18
C VAL A 70 -1.02 -1.23 -2.71
N LEU A 71 -1.29 -2.49 -2.40
CA LEU A 71 -1.41 -3.00 -1.05
C LEU A 71 -0.23 -3.92 -0.76
N LEU A 72 0.42 -3.72 0.38
CA LEU A 72 1.48 -4.58 0.90
C LEU A 72 1.16 -4.97 2.34
N ARG A 73 1.20 -6.28 2.67
CA ARG A 73 1.07 -6.74 4.05
C ARG A 73 2.44 -6.84 4.71
N THR A 74 2.70 -6.00 5.71
CA THR A 74 3.99 -5.91 6.39
C THR A 74 4.06 -6.75 7.66
N ALA A 75 2.91 -7.06 8.29
CA ALA A 75 2.78 -8.00 9.39
C ALA A 75 1.38 -8.64 9.40
N ALA A 76 1.11 -9.52 10.37
CA ALA A 76 -0.19 -10.20 10.46
C ALA A 76 -1.37 -9.20 10.53
N ASP A 77 -1.19 -8.06 11.15
CA ASP A 77 -2.19 -7.00 11.35
C ASP A 77 -1.67 -5.63 10.90
N ALA A 78 -0.70 -5.59 9.99
CA ALA A 78 -0.11 -4.36 9.46
C ALA A 78 -0.04 -4.38 7.94
N PHE A 79 -0.50 -3.29 7.34
CA PHE A 79 -0.54 -3.09 5.90
C PHE A 79 0.00 -1.70 5.53
N ARG A 80 0.56 -1.61 4.34
CA ARG A 80 0.86 -0.36 3.65
C ARG A 80 -0.07 -0.23 2.46
N VAL A 81 -0.84 0.85 2.46
CA VAL A 81 -1.70 1.24 1.36
C VAL A 81 -1.03 2.39 0.62
N GLU A 82 -0.62 2.17 -0.62
CA GLU A 82 -0.06 3.23 -1.46
C GLU A 82 -1.06 3.66 -2.53
N CYS A 83 -1.24 4.96 -2.68
CA CYS A 83 -2.07 5.57 -3.72
C CYS A 83 -1.29 6.66 -4.44
N TRP A 84 -1.80 7.13 -5.58
CA TRP A 84 -1.22 8.35 -6.16
C TRP A 84 -1.43 9.51 -5.20
N ARG A 85 -0.45 10.41 -5.15
CA ARG A 85 -0.43 11.53 -4.21
C ARG A 85 -1.69 12.40 -4.29
N SER A 86 -2.26 12.60 -5.48
CA SER A 86 -3.49 13.39 -5.65
C SER A 86 -4.74 12.76 -5.01
N PHE A 87 -4.71 11.47 -4.71
CA PHE A 87 -5.80 10.76 -4.03
C PHE A 87 -5.56 10.57 -2.53
N SER A 88 -4.44 11.08 -1.98
CA SER A 88 -4.06 10.83 -0.58
C SER A 88 -5.16 11.21 0.40
N ASP A 89 -5.79 12.37 0.21
CA ASP A 89 -6.79 12.89 1.14
C ASP A 89 -8.06 12.04 1.12
N TYR A 90 -8.46 11.59 -0.07
CA TYR A 90 -9.59 10.66 -0.22
C TYR A 90 -9.30 9.32 0.46
N VAL A 91 -8.14 8.71 0.16
CA VAL A 91 -7.77 7.40 0.70
C VAL A 91 -7.61 7.45 2.21
N PHE A 92 -6.94 8.47 2.73
CA PHE A 92 -6.75 8.65 4.17
C PHE A 92 -8.08 8.87 4.91
N THR A 93 -8.96 9.71 4.36
CA THR A 93 -10.29 9.94 4.94
C THR A 93 -11.13 8.67 4.92
N PHE A 94 -11.15 7.94 3.79
CA PHE A 94 -11.85 6.67 3.68
C PHE A 94 -11.39 5.66 4.74
N LEU A 95 -10.07 5.45 4.84
CA LEU A 95 -9.50 4.51 5.81
C LEU A 95 -9.76 4.93 7.26
N SER A 96 -9.76 6.25 7.53
CA SER A 96 -10.02 6.79 8.87
C SER A 96 -11.46 6.52 9.32
N GLU A 97 -12.44 6.71 8.44
CA GLU A 97 -13.84 6.39 8.75
C GLU A 97 -14.05 4.88 8.87
N ALA A 98 -13.53 4.09 7.91
CA ALA A 98 -13.63 2.63 7.97
C ALA A 98 -12.98 2.03 9.22
N ALA A 99 -11.90 2.64 9.74
CA ALA A 99 -11.25 2.19 10.96
C ALA A 99 -12.10 2.43 12.21
N ARG A 100 -12.93 3.49 12.24
CA ARG A 100 -13.87 3.73 13.34
C ARG A 100 -14.97 2.67 13.35
N ASP A 101 -15.52 2.36 12.19
CA ASP A 101 -16.56 1.34 12.05
C ASP A 101 -16.04 -0.06 12.37
N ALA A 102 -14.82 -0.39 11.93
CA ALA A 102 -14.22 -1.71 12.18
C ALA A 102 -13.78 -1.92 13.64
N ALA A 103 -13.65 -0.85 14.42
CA ALA A 103 -13.30 -0.89 15.84
C ALA A 103 -14.52 -0.84 16.77
N ALA A 104 -15.73 -0.61 16.24
CA ALA A 104 -16.99 -0.59 16.97
C ALA A 104 -17.52 -2.01 17.26
#